data_AF-A0A971L5P5-F1
#
_entry.id   AF-A0A971L5P5-F1
#
_cell.length_a   1.000
_cell.length_b   1.000
_cell.length_c   1.000
_cell.angle_alpha   90.00
_cell.angle_beta   90.00
_cell.angle_gamma   90.00
#
_symmetry.space_group_name_H-M   'P 1'
#
loop_
_entity.id
_entity.type
_entity.pdbx_description
1 polymer ?
#
loop_
_entity_poly.entity_id
_entity_poly.type
_entity_poly.pdbx_seq_one_letter_code
_entity_poly.pdbx_strand_id
1 'polypeptide(L)'
;LLMFKYSSPTFIAIAFDSAGVATGPMIVTFVSAIIIGMASELGKGEPLIEGFGMIALVALTPILAVLTLGLLYGERSQKSDGIQANNNDY
;
A
#
# COMPACT_ATOMS: atom_id res chain seq x y z
N LEU A 1 7.08 -6.21 7.63
CA LEU A 1 7.78 -7.52 7.56
C LEU A 1 6.96 -8.67 8.15
N LEU A 2 6.38 -8.55 9.35
CA LEU A 2 5.59 -9.64 9.94
C LEU A 2 4.35 -10.01 9.09
N MET A 3 3.65 -9.02 8.52
CA MET A 3 2.50 -9.23 7.63
C MET A 3 2.85 -9.93 6.30
N PHE A 4 4.08 -9.79 5.80
CA PHE A 4 4.54 -10.48 4.58
C PHE A 4 4.62 -12.00 4.77
N LYS A 5 4.98 -12.46 5.98
CA LYS A 5 5.11 -13.88 6.28
C LYS A 5 3.77 -14.63 6.23
N TYR A 6 2.66 -13.93 6.46
CA TYR A 6 1.32 -14.53 6.56
C TYR A 6 0.44 -14.23 5.34
N SER A 7 0.95 -13.47 4.36
CA SER A 7 0.20 -13.10 3.16
C SER A 7 0.62 -13.95 1.95
N SER A 8 -0.33 -14.26 1.06
CA SER A 8 -0.07 -15.03 -0.17
C SER A 8 0.78 -14.22 -1.18
N PRO A 9 1.64 -14.85 -2.01
CA PRO A 9 2.46 -14.18 -3.01
C PRO A 9 1.68 -13.23 -3.93
N THR A 10 0.43 -13.55 -4.25
CA THR A 10 -0.46 -12.72 -5.08
C THR A 10 -0.77 -11.38 -4.43
N PHE A 11 -1.10 -11.38 -3.13
CA PHE A 11 -1.37 -10.13 -2.39
C PHE A 11 -0.10 -9.30 -2.20
N ILE A 12 1.04 -9.96 -2.04
CA ILE A 12 2.35 -9.29 -1.99
C ILE A 12 2.63 -8.58 -3.32
N ALA A 13 2.40 -9.25 -4.46
CA ALA A 13 2.58 -8.65 -5.79
C ALA A 13 1.66 -7.45 -6.01
N ILE A 14 0.37 -7.56 -5.66
CA ILE A 14 -0.61 -6.46 -5.77
C ILE A 14 -0.22 -5.29 -4.85
N ALA A 15 0.28 -5.55 -3.65
CA ALA A 15 0.73 -4.52 -2.72
C ALA A 15 1.92 -3.73 -3.28
N PHE A 16 2.86 -4.42 -3.94
CA PHE A 16 4.01 -3.78 -4.58
C PHE A 16 3.64 -2.98 -5.83
N ASP A 17 2.72 -3.47 -6.65
CA ASP A 17 2.20 -2.73 -7.82
C ASP A 17 1.47 -1.46 -7.39
N SER A 18 0.61 -1.57 -6.36
CA SER A 18 -0.11 -0.44 -5.78
C SER A 18 0.82 0.58 -5.11
N ALA A 19 1.95 0.14 -4.55
CA ALA A 19 2.98 1.03 -4.02
C ALA A 19 3.60 1.90 -5.12
N GLY A 20 3.80 1.33 -6.31
CA GLY A 20 4.34 2.02 -7.48
C GLY A 20 3.47 3.21 -7.91
N VAL A 21 2.15 3.05 -7.86
CA VAL A 21 1.17 4.12 -8.18
C VAL A 21 1.26 5.27 -7.17
N ALA A 22 1.48 4.96 -5.89
CA ALA A 22 1.65 5.98 -4.85
C ALA A 22 3.01 6.71 -4.94
N THR A 23 4.05 6.04 -5.44
CA THR A 23 5.36 6.64 -5.69
C THR A 23 5.50 7.27 -7.08
N GLY A 24 4.42 7.30 -7.86
CA GLY A 24 4.44 7.91 -9.18
C GLY A 24 4.80 9.41 -9.10
N PRO A 25 5.54 9.95 -10.09
CA PRO A 25 5.99 11.35 -10.06
C PRO A 25 4.82 12.34 -9.94
N MET A 26 3.63 11.96 -10.42
CA MET A 26 2.40 12.76 -10.26
C MET A 26 1.89 12.76 -8.81
N ILE A 27 1.71 11.61 -8.17
CA ILE A 27 1.24 11.54 -6.77
C ILE A 27 2.27 12.16 -5.85
N VAL A 28 3.56 11.87 -6.03
CA VAL A 28 4.62 12.39 -5.17
C VAL A 28 4.63 13.92 -5.18
N THR A 29 4.58 14.56 -6.34
CA THR A 29 4.63 16.03 -6.42
C THR A 29 3.32 16.68 -5.97
N PHE A 30 2.17 16.17 -6.41
CA PHE A 30 0.86 16.73 -6.08
C PHE A 30 0.52 16.58 -4.60
N VAL A 31 0.66 15.38 -4.04
CA VAL A 31 0.36 15.12 -2.63
C VAL A 31 1.34 15.84 -1.72
N SER A 32 2.63 15.90 -2.08
CA SER A 32 3.60 16.67 -1.28
C SER A 32 3.28 18.16 -1.28
N ALA A 33 2.90 18.74 -2.41
CA ALA A 33 2.51 20.14 -2.49
C ALA A 33 1.27 20.45 -1.61
N ILE A 34 0.26 19.57 -1.65
CA ILE A 34 -0.93 19.71 -0.79
C ILE A 34 -0.56 19.61 0.68
N ILE A 35 0.18 18.55 1.06
CA ILE A 35 0.48 18.28 2.45
C ILE A 35 1.38 19.36 3.06
N ILE A 36 2.39 19.83 2.33
CA ILE A 36 3.27 20.92 2.77
C ILE A 36 2.48 22.24 2.84
N GLY A 37 1.61 22.50 1.85
CA GLY A 37 0.72 23.66 1.88
C GLY A 37 -0.22 23.66 3.08
N MET A 38 -0.82 22.51 3.39
CA MET A 38 -1.66 22.34 4.58
C MET A 38 -0.85 22.49 5.88
N ALA A 39 0.35 21.91 5.95
CA ALA A 39 1.23 22.06 7.12
C ALA A 39 1.68 23.51 7.32
N SER A 40 1.74 24.32 6.26
CA SER A 40 2.10 25.75 6.35
C SER A 40 1.01 26.60 6.99
N GLU A 41 -0.26 26.22 6.83
CA GLU A 41 -1.42 26.97 7.35
C GLU A 41 -1.96 26.41 8.66
N LEU A 42 -1.96 25.08 8.83
CA LEU A 42 -2.55 24.39 9.99
C LEU A 42 -1.50 23.92 11.00
N GLY A 43 -0.25 23.80 10.59
CA GLY A 43 0.85 23.28 11.42
C GLY A 43 1.28 24.26 12.50
N LYS A 44 1.82 23.71 13.59
CA LYS A 44 2.44 24.51 14.68
C LYS A 44 3.96 24.47 14.64
N GLY A 45 4.53 23.48 13.94
CA GLY A 45 5.96 23.31 13.74
C GLY A 45 6.42 23.64 12.33
N GLU A 46 7.59 23.10 11.96
CA GLU A 46 8.13 23.32 10.62
C GLU A 46 7.29 22.56 9.56
N PRO A 47 6.74 23.25 8.55
CA PRO A 47 5.87 22.63 7.56
C PRO A 47 6.53 21.50 6.77
N LEU A 48 7.85 21.57 6.57
CA LEU A 48 8.60 20.52 5.89
C LEU A 48 8.71 19.26 6.75
N ILE A 49 8.99 19.39 8.06
CA ILE A 49 9.09 18.23 8.96
C ILE A 49 7.73 17.57 9.15
N GLU A 50 6.70 18.36 9.48
CA GLU A 50 5.34 17.84 9.68
C GLU A 50 4.76 17.29 8.37
N GLY A 51 5.03 17.97 7.24
CA GLY A 51 4.60 17.55 5.92
C GLY A 51 5.25 16.25 5.48
N PHE A 52 6.56 16.07 5.71
CA PHE A 52 7.26 14.84 5.33
C PHE A 52 6.74 13.61 6.09
N GLY A 53 6.42 13.78 7.39
CA GLY A 53 5.79 12.73 8.18
C GLY A 53 4.43 12.30 7.63
N MET A 54 3.58 13.27 7.26
CA MET A 54 2.28 12.98 6.64
C MET A 54 2.40 12.33 5.25
N ILE A 55 3.34 12.81 4.41
CA ILE A 55 3.61 12.21 3.09
C ILE A 55 4.02 10.74 3.24
N ALA A 56 4.88 10.42 4.21
CA ALA A 56 5.30 9.05 4.48
C ALA A 56 4.13 8.13 4.88
N LEU A 57 3.18 8.63 5.68
CA LEU A 57 1.97 7.88 6.06
C LEU A 57 1.06 7.61 4.86
N VAL A 58 0.87 8.60 3.98
CA VAL A 58 0.07 8.44 2.76
C VAL A 58 0.72 7.41 1.83
N ALA A 59 2.05 7.44 1.67
CA ALA A 59 2.77 6.47 0.84
C ALA A 59 2.69 5.03 1.37
N LEU A 60 2.65 4.84 2.70
CA LEU A 60 2.54 3.51 3.32
C LEU A 60 1.11 2.93 3.30
N THR A 61 0.10 3.80 3.23
CA THR A 61 -1.32 3.43 3.28
C THR A 61 -1.73 2.33 2.27
N PRO A 62 -1.43 2.42 0.97
CA PRO A 62 -1.82 1.39 0.01
C PRO A 62 -1.16 0.03 0.29
N ILE A 63 0.11 0.02 0.70
CA ILE A 63 0.83 -1.20 1.07
C ILE A 63 0.16 -1.88 2.26
N LEU A 64 -0.13 -1.11 3.31
CA LEU A 64 -0.78 -1.62 4.52
C LEU A 64 -2.22 -2.09 4.25
N ALA A 65 -2.97 -1.38 3.41
CA ALA A 65 -4.33 -1.75 3.03
C ALA A 65 -4.38 -3.11 2.31
N VAL A 66 -3.52 -3.32 1.30
CA VAL A 66 -3.49 -4.58 0.55
C VAL A 66 -2.97 -5.74 1.41
N LEU A 67 -1.95 -5.51 2.23
CA LEU A 67 -1.44 -6.54 3.14
C LEU A 67 -2.50 -6.94 4.19
N THR A 68 -3.24 -5.97 4.73
CA THR A 68 -4.34 -6.25 5.67
C THR A 68 -5.46 -7.04 5.00
N LEU A 69 -5.80 -6.71 3.75
CA LEU A 69 -6.77 -7.47 2.97
C LEU A 69 -6.28 -8.91 2.69
N GLY A 70 -5.00 -9.07 2.37
CA GLY A 70 -4.37 -10.38 2.17
C GLY A 70 -4.35 -11.24 3.44
N LEU A 71 -4.24 -10.64 4.62
CA LEU A 71 -4.39 -11.37 5.88
C LEU A 71 -5.83 -11.80 6.15
N LEU A 72 -6.81 -10.94 5.85
CA LEU A 72 -8.22 -11.22 6.14
C LEU A 72 -8.86 -12.20 5.14
N TYR A 73 -8.40 -12.19 3.87
CA TYR A 73 -8.98 -12.98 2.79
C TYR A 73 -8.01 -13.97 2.13
N GLY A 74 -6.76 -14.06 2.60
CA GLY A 74 -5.71 -14.91 2.02
C GLY A 74 -6.08 -16.40 1.93
N GLU A 75 -6.86 -16.90 2.90
CA GLU A 75 -7.33 -18.29 2.92
C GLU A 75 -8.32 -18.62 1.79
N ARG A 76 -9.08 -17.63 1.29
CA ARG A 76 -10.04 -17.84 0.19
C ARG A 76 -9.36 -17.83 -1.18
N SER A 77 -8.28 -17.06 -1.34
CA SER A 77 -7.53 -16.99 -2.59
C SER A 77 -6.67 -18.24 -2.83
N GLN A 78 -6.11 -18.84 -1.77
CA GLN A 78 -5.40 -20.12 -1.85
C GLN A 78 -6.32 -21.26 -2.33
N LYS A 79 -7.61 -21.20 -1.95
CA LYS A 79 -8.61 -22.22 -2.32
C LYS A 79 -9.04 -22.12 -3.80
N SER A 80 -9.03 -20.94 -4.40
CA SER A 80 -9.32 -20.78 -5.85
C SER A 80 -8.13 -21.16 -6.74
N ASP A 81 -6.90 -20.91 -6.31
CA ASP A 81 -5.70 -21.25 -7.08
C ASP A 81 -5.41 -22.76 -7.03
N GLY A 82 -5.63 -23.41 -5.89
CA GLY A 82 -5.51 -24.87 -5.75
C GLY A 82 -6.60 -25.67 -6.48
N ILE A 83 -7.81 -25.11 -6.66
CA ILE A 83 -8.89 -25.76 -7.42
C ILE A 83 -8.64 -25.62 -8.94
N GLN A 84 -8.08 -24.51 -9.41
CA GLN A 84 -7.73 -24.36 -10.84
C GLN A 84 -6.54 -25.24 -11.26
N ALA A 85 -5.56 -25.47 -10.37
CA ALA A 85 -4.44 -26.37 -10.67
C ALA A 85 -4.88 -27.84 -10.83
N ASN A 86 -5.90 -28.31 -10.11
CA ASN A 86 -6.40 -29.69 -10.18
C ASN A 86 -7.25 -29.95 -11.45
N ASN A 87 -7.96 -28.93 -11.94
CA ASN A 87 -8.87 -29.10 -13.08
C ASN A 87 -8.19 -29.01 -14.46
N ASN A 88 -6.87 -28.74 -14.52
CA ASN A 88 -6.12 -28.63 -15.78
C ASN A 88 -5.24 -29.87 -16.06
N ASP A 89 -5.42 -30.96 -15.31
CA ASP A 89 -4.69 -32.23 -15.49
C ASP A 89 -5.40 -33.24 -16.43
N TYR A 90 -6.26 -32.76 -17.33
CA TYR A 90 -6.93 -33.58 -18.38
C TYR A 90 -6.73 -33.00 -19.78
#